data_AF-A2EII9-F1
#
_entry.id   AF-A2EII9-F1
#
_cell.length_a   1.000
_cell.length_b   1.000
_cell.length_c   1.000
_cell.angle_alpha   90.00
_cell.angle_beta   90.00
_cell.angle_gamma   90.00
#
_symmetry.space_group_name_H-M   'P 1'
#
loop_
_entity.id
_entity.type
_entity.pdbx_description
1 polymer ?
#
loop_
_entity_poly.entity_id
_entity_poly.type
_entity_poly.pdbx_seq_one_letter_code
_entity_poly.pdbx_strand_id
1 'polypeptide(L)'
;MLCFLLGLSQSGKYESLIAKAKHDAYEKPRLLRASAKLQDLQPGTYSSNGFEYTIRYPITGDLSSDVLGFAMEASTMAVVKKSPKITKLNTVFSDSAQQQVYRLKGVLESENEVDVYEVENIEPLDVISNIKYNASKDSFFKRDFNSSLKWKETPDPFFDGRPEYINPENDYMKFGAGAYINTEVSLDFDLSLKNISMTAHIQTKGVFGASINISLANDAFKMPNTFSKNITIPNGLSFSILGVNIALKTEFFSILKFDTNFYNVPESIDIYRGYIITMDRTISIINGKFISQPTKFNLEQVGSKSDVVELAKSFDGSHLIFSPSASLGIDISLNAGLKQYISTSITLVPRIFFEMSFNKEQCRAPYLYGYINPRVDLLYNFSGFKPLGFNVMEPMGKIWNLYEFHHDDVCLFGSRDNSENLKSEL
;
A
#
# COMPACT_ATOMS: atom_id res chain seq x y z
N MET A 1 37.17 57.90 43.27
CA MET A 1 36.74 58.02 41.86
C MET A 1 37.07 56.69 41.19
N LEU A 2 36.14 55.73 41.28
CA LEU A 2 36.31 54.37 40.79
C LEU A 2 36.04 54.33 39.28
N CYS A 3 37.03 53.93 38.49
CA CYS A 3 36.86 53.57 37.09
C CYS A 3 36.08 52.25 37.00
N PHE A 4 34.78 52.35 36.71
CA PHE A 4 33.99 51.24 36.20
C PHE A 4 34.40 50.98 34.75
N LEU A 5 35.33 50.05 34.56
CA LEU A 5 35.59 49.42 33.25
C LEU A 5 34.41 48.50 32.95
N LEU A 6 33.43 49.01 32.21
CA LEU A 6 32.44 48.19 31.51
C LEU A 6 33.18 47.38 30.45
N GLY A 7 33.42 46.10 30.75
CA GLY A 7 33.76 45.10 29.76
C GLY A 7 32.58 44.94 28.80
N LEU A 8 32.64 45.63 27.67
CA LEU A 8 31.82 45.30 26.51
C LEU A 8 32.28 43.93 26.02
N SER A 9 31.63 42.88 26.54
CA SER A 9 31.62 41.56 25.94
C SER A 9 31.24 41.74 24.48
N GLN A 10 32.17 41.48 23.56
CA GLN A 10 31.84 41.40 22.14
C GLN A 10 30.79 40.30 22.02
N SER A 11 29.56 40.67 21.69
CA SER A 11 28.49 39.70 21.55
C SER A 11 28.85 38.74 20.41
N GLY A 12 29.12 37.48 20.74
CA GLY A 12 29.50 36.46 19.76
C GLY A 12 28.43 36.35 18.67
N LYS A 13 28.86 36.14 17.42
CA LYS A 13 27.96 36.04 16.25
C LYS A 13 26.84 35.01 16.44
N TYR A 14 27.06 33.99 17.28
CA TYR A 14 26.12 32.89 17.52
C TYR A 14 25.54 32.86 18.94
N GLU A 15 25.61 33.95 19.72
CA GLU A 15 25.12 33.97 21.11
C GLU A 15 23.66 33.55 21.27
N SER A 16 22.77 34.02 20.38
CA SER A 16 21.35 33.64 20.43
C SER A 16 21.15 32.14 20.20
N LEU A 17 21.88 31.57 19.23
CA LEU A 17 21.82 30.15 18.89
C LEU A 17 22.37 29.28 20.03
N ILE A 18 23.49 29.70 20.63
CA ILE A 18 24.07 29.04 21.82
C ILE A 18 23.10 29.07 23.00
N ALA A 19 22.44 30.21 23.25
CA ALA A 19 21.46 30.34 24.31
C ALA A 19 20.26 29.39 24.10
N LYS A 20 19.76 29.27 22.86
CA LYS A 20 18.70 28.31 22.52
C LYS A 20 19.13 26.86 22.75
N ALA A 21 20.35 26.48 22.37
CA ALA A 21 20.86 25.13 22.58
C ALA A 21 21.03 24.81 24.07
N LYS A 22 21.54 25.77 24.88
CA LYS A 22 21.63 25.65 26.34
C LYS A 22 20.25 25.55 26.99
N HIS A 23 19.26 26.27 26.49
CA HIS A 23 17.88 26.18 26.94
C HIS A 23 17.27 24.80 26.63
N ASP A 24 17.41 24.29 25.40
CA ASP A 24 17.00 22.93 25.03
C ASP A 24 17.66 21.87 25.95
N ALA A 25 18.95 22.03 26.25
CA ALA A 25 19.69 21.16 27.16
C ALA A 25 19.16 21.18 28.60
N TYR A 26 18.59 22.32 29.04
CA TYR A 26 17.96 22.49 30.35
C TYR A 26 16.51 22.00 30.40
N GLU A 27 15.76 22.02 29.29
CA GLU A 27 14.37 21.56 29.23
C GLU A 27 14.22 20.05 28.97
N LYS A 28 15.08 19.46 28.13
CA LYS A 28 15.13 18.01 27.88
C LYS A 28 15.55 17.05 29.04
N PRO A 29 16.06 17.46 30.22
CA PRO A 29 16.61 16.56 31.22
C PRO A 29 15.69 15.51 31.87
N ARG A 30 14.35 15.53 31.70
CA ARG A 30 13.47 14.63 32.47
C ARG A 30 12.61 13.65 31.67
N LEU A 31 12.17 13.98 30.46
CA LEU A 31 11.22 13.13 29.71
C LEU A 31 11.91 12.17 28.71
N LEU A 32 13.04 12.55 28.13
CA LEU A 32 13.79 11.72 27.16
C LEU A 32 14.86 10.81 27.80
N ARG A 33 15.32 11.13 29.03
CA ARG A 33 16.42 10.41 29.69
C ARG A 33 16.05 9.02 30.22
N ALA A 34 14.76 8.70 30.34
CA ALA A 34 14.29 7.45 30.94
C ALA A 34 14.10 6.29 29.95
N SER A 35 14.02 6.54 28.64
CA SER A 35 13.61 5.51 27.67
C SER A 35 14.55 5.27 26.47
N ALA A 36 15.48 6.18 26.11
CA ALA A 36 16.35 5.94 24.95
C ALA A 36 17.66 6.76 24.96
N LYS A 37 18.57 6.54 25.91
CA LYS A 37 19.96 6.99 25.72
C LYS A 37 20.64 6.04 24.75
N LEU A 38 20.74 6.45 23.50
CA LEU A 38 21.40 5.67 22.47
C LEU A 38 22.89 6.02 22.43
N GLN A 39 23.70 5.02 22.09
CA GLN A 39 25.10 5.28 21.78
C GLN A 39 25.21 5.81 20.35
N ASP A 40 26.21 6.67 20.15
CA ASP A 40 26.69 7.03 18.84
C ASP A 40 26.99 5.79 17.99
N LEU A 41 26.66 5.84 16.70
CA LEU A 41 26.91 4.73 15.80
C LEU A 41 28.13 5.03 14.95
N GLN A 42 29.03 4.06 14.86
CA GLN A 42 30.24 4.13 14.05
C GLN A 42 29.97 3.53 12.66
N PRO A 43 30.82 3.81 11.66
CA PRO A 43 30.73 3.13 10.38
C PRO A 43 30.81 1.61 10.55
N GLY A 44 29.89 0.88 9.94
CA GLY A 44 29.80 -0.58 10.10
C GLY A 44 28.46 -1.15 9.68
N THR A 45 28.35 -2.48 9.74
CA THR A 45 27.11 -3.21 9.47
C THR A 45 26.36 -3.50 10.76
N TYR A 46 25.06 -3.26 10.72
CA TYR A 46 24.14 -3.40 11.84
C TYR A 46 22.97 -4.27 11.44
N SER A 47 22.31 -4.87 12.44
CA SER A 47 21.06 -5.60 12.22
C SER A 47 20.02 -5.20 13.26
N SER A 48 18.80 -4.95 12.81
CA SER A 48 17.67 -4.58 13.66
C SER A 48 16.35 -4.89 12.96
N ASN A 49 15.38 -5.47 13.66
CA ASN A 49 14.04 -5.78 13.15
C ASN A 49 14.04 -6.53 11.80
N GLY A 50 14.96 -7.49 11.64
CA GLY A 50 15.12 -8.27 10.41
C GLY A 50 15.84 -7.54 9.27
N PHE A 51 16.16 -6.25 9.43
CA PHE A 51 17.01 -5.52 8.50
C PHE A 51 18.48 -5.78 8.80
N GLU A 52 19.29 -5.84 7.76
CA GLU A 52 20.74 -5.66 7.79
C GLU A 52 21.05 -4.38 7.02
N TYR A 53 21.87 -3.49 7.57
CA TYR A 53 22.20 -2.21 6.93
C TYR A 53 23.59 -1.73 7.32
N THR A 54 24.20 -0.89 6.48
CA THR A 54 25.51 -0.29 6.69
C THR A 54 25.40 1.19 6.98
N ILE A 55 25.95 1.63 8.12
CA ILE A 55 26.22 3.03 8.42
C ILE A 55 27.55 3.43 7.75
N ARG A 56 27.52 4.47 6.91
CA ARG A 56 28.70 4.94 6.15
C ARG A 56 29.55 5.94 6.90
N TYR A 57 28.91 6.79 7.70
CA TYR A 57 29.56 7.86 8.44
C TYR A 57 29.27 7.69 9.92
N PRO A 58 30.22 8.03 10.80
CA PRO A 58 29.91 8.09 12.22
C PRO A 58 28.74 9.07 12.40
N ILE A 59 27.73 8.68 13.18
CA ILE A 59 26.52 9.45 13.41
C ILE A 59 26.29 9.62 14.92
N THR A 60 25.99 10.86 15.30
CA THR A 60 25.48 11.24 16.62
C THR A 60 24.11 11.88 16.44
N GLY A 61 23.43 12.26 17.52
CA GLY A 61 22.14 12.92 17.40
C GLY A 61 21.61 13.40 18.74
N ASP A 62 20.43 14.00 18.69
CA ASP A 62 19.76 14.55 19.87
C ASP A 62 19.36 13.50 20.92
N LEU A 63 19.29 12.23 20.53
CA LEU A 63 19.09 11.08 21.44
C LEU A 63 20.38 10.44 21.94
N SER A 64 21.55 10.93 21.51
CA SER A 64 22.85 10.42 21.96
C SER A 64 23.11 10.75 23.43
N SER A 65 23.79 9.86 24.14
CA SER A 65 24.24 10.14 25.52
C SER A 65 25.25 11.29 25.63
N ASP A 66 25.88 11.65 24.51
CA ASP A 66 26.94 12.66 24.44
C ASP A 66 26.41 14.06 24.13
N VAL A 67 25.14 14.17 23.74
CA VAL A 67 24.44 15.42 23.44
C VAL A 67 23.45 15.73 24.55
N LEU A 68 23.54 16.94 25.11
CA LEU A 68 22.61 17.42 26.15
C LEU A 68 21.44 18.20 25.56
N GLY A 69 21.69 18.95 24.49
CA GLY A 69 20.69 19.73 23.77
C GLY A 69 21.30 20.33 22.50
N PHE A 70 20.44 20.80 21.61
CA PHE A 70 20.88 21.44 20.38
C PHE A 70 19.88 22.52 19.92
N ALA A 71 20.34 23.41 19.06
CA ALA A 71 19.48 24.34 18.35
C ALA A 71 20.03 24.57 16.94
N MET A 72 19.14 24.94 16.02
CA MET A 72 19.48 25.16 14.62
C MET A 72 18.90 26.47 14.12
N GLU A 73 19.71 27.21 13.37
CA GLU A 73 19.29 28.40 12.64
C GLU A 73 19.96 28.39 11.26
N ALA A 74 19.13 28.40 10.21
CA ALA A 74 19.57 28.31 8.82
C ALA A 74 20.56 27.13 8.61
N SER A 75 21.79 27.41 8.19
CA SER A 75 22.86 26.42 7.94
C SER A 75 23.83 26.28 9.11
N THR A 76 23.41 26.62 10.33
CA THR A 76 24.23 26.53 11.54
C THR A 76 23.52 25.79 12.67
N MET A 77 24.28 25.02 13.43
CA MET A 77 23.76 24.21 14.54
C MET A 77 24.65 24.39 15.76
N ALA A 78 24.08 24.77 16.90
CA ALA A 78 24.77 24.73 18.18
C ALA A 78 24.41 23.44 18.91
N VAL A 79 25.42 22.71 19.40
CA VAL A 79 25.23 21.47 20.14
C VAL A 79 25.92 21.57 21.49
N VAL A 80 25.15 21.34 22.55
CA VAL A 80 25.65 21.25 23.93
C VAL A 80 26.10 19.82 24.20
N LYS A 81 27.40 19.63 24.43
CA LYS A 81 28.02 18.35 24.72
C LYS A 81 27.92 18.02 26.20
N LYS A 82 27.90 16.73 26.54
CA LYS A 82 27.91 16.27 27.93
C LYS A 82 29.21 16.58 28.68
N SER A 83 30.32 16.70 27.96
CA SER A 83 31.61 17.01 28.55
C SER A 83 32.48 17.78 27.55
N PRO A 84 33.27 18.77 28.01
CA PRO A 84 34.21 19.47 27.14
C PRO A 84 35.35 18.57 26.63
N LYS A 85 35.55 17.39 27.24
CA LYS A 85 36.51 16.37 26.76
C LYS A 85 36.08 15.72 25.44
N ILE A 86 34.82 15.86 25.06
CA ILE A 86 34.33 15.44 23.75
C ILE A 86 34.85 16.47 22.75
N THR A 87 35.98 16.15 22.13
CA THR A 87 36.72 17.07 21.26
C THR A 87 36.08 17.26 19.91
N LYS A 88 35.33 16.27 19.42
CA LYS A 88 34.57 16.37 18.17
C LYS A 88 33.37 15.44 18.20
N LEU A 89 32.22 15.97 17.81
CA LEU A 89 31.06 15.12 17.49
C LEU A 89 31.30 14.35 16.18
N ASN A 90 30.50 13.31 16.00
CA ASN A 90 30.51 12.54 14.77
C ASN A 90 30.14 13.42 13.56
N THR A 91 30.56 12.99 12.37
CA THR A 91 30.44 13.78 11.12
C THR A 91 28.99 14.02 10.72
N VAL A 92 28.06 13.18 11.19
CA VAL A 92 26.63 13.32 10.93
C VAL A 92 25.88 13.50 12.25
N PHE A 93 24.89 14.40 12.26
CA PHE A 93 23.97 14.64 13.35
C PHE A 93 22.54 14.27 12.94
N SER A 94 21.86 13.47 13.76
CA SER A 94 20.46 13.08 13.63
C SER A 94 19.57 13.99 14.48
N ASP A 95 18.53 14.54 13.86
CA ASP A 95 17.44 15.24 14.55
C ASP A 95 16.20 14.34 14.54
N SER A 96 15.93 13.71 15.69
CA SER A 96 14.81 12.78 15.84
C SER A 96 13.44 13.45 15.69
N ALA A 97 13.30 14.72 16.08
CA ALA A 97 12.03 15.44 16.03
C ALA A 97 11.66 15.80 14.59
N GLN A 98 12.65 16.24 13.80
CA GLN A 98 12.45 16.60 12.40
C GLN A 98 12.58 15.39 11.46
N GLN A 99 13.06 14.23 11.95
CA GLN A 99 13.37 13.05 11.14
C GLN A 99 14.35 13.36 10.01
N GLN A 100 15.36 14.18 10.31
CA GLN A 100 16.37 14.67 9.36
C GLN A 100 17.79 14.36 9.84
N VAL A 101 18.72 14.29 8.89
CA VAL A 101 20.14 14.10 9.16
C VAL A 101 20.95 15.25 8.54
N TYR A 102 21.99 15.66 9.25
CA TYR A 102 22.83 16.79 8.87
C TYR A 102 24.30 16.40 8.89
N ARG A 103 25.06 16.82 7.88
CA ARG A 103 26.52 16.73 7.89
C ARG A 103 27.10 17.94 8.61
N LEU A 104 27.94 17.69 9.61
CA LEU A 104 28.72 18.71 10.31
C LEU A 104 29.99 19.02 9.50
N LYS A 105 30.03 20.16 8.80
CA LYS A 105 31.14 20.53 7.90
C LYS A 105 32.38 20.97 8.66
N GLY A 106 32.19 21.74 9.73
CA GLY A 106 33.27 22.26 10.56
C GLY A 106 32.74 23.04 11.76
N VAL A 107 33.60 23.21 12.76
CA VAL A 107 33.29 24.03 13.94
C VAL A 107 33.55 25.50 13.59
N LEU A 108 32.53 26.33 13.75
CA LEU A 108 32.57 27.78 13.54
C LEU A 108 32.95 28.53 14.82
N GLU A 109 32.48 28.05 15.97
CA GLU A 109 32.74 28.62 17.30
C GLU A 109 32.64 27.51 18.35
N SER A 110 33.45 27.59 19.41
CA SER A 110 33.37 26.69 20.57
C SER A 110 33.41 27.51 21.85
N GLU A 111 32.42 27.34 22.71
CA GLU A 111 32.29 28.00 24.00
C GLU A 111 31.98 26.95 25.08
N ASN A 112 32.98 26.61 25.90
CA ASN A 112 32.86 25.60 26.96
C ASN A 112 32.40 24.23 26.44
N GLU A 113 31.16 23.86 26.73
CA GLU A 113 30.53 22.60 26.32
C GLU A 113 29.74 22.73 25.01
N VAL A 114 29.65 23.93 24.44
CA VAL A 114 28.86 24.18 23.23
C VAL A 114 29.79 24.36 22.04
N ASP A 115 29.55 23.58 20.99
CA ASP A 115 30.15 23.79 19.68
C ASP A 115 29.09 24.26 18.70
N VAL A 116 29.41 25.26 17.89
CA VAL A 116 28.60 25.73 16.77
C VAL A 116 29.21 25.19 15.49
N TYR A 117 28.40 24.49 14.70
CA TYR A 117 28.80 23.85 13.45
C TYR A 117 28.15 24.56 12.26
N GLU A 118 28.89 24.60 11.15
CA GLU A 118 28.26 24.71 9.83
C GLU A 118 27.65 23.36 9.48
N VAL A 119 26.39 23.37 9.05
CA VAL A 119 25.64 22.16 8.73
C VAL A 119 25.05 22.17 7.34
N GLU A 120 24.95 20.98 6.76
CA GLU A 120 24.30 20.72 5.49
C GLU A 120 23.30 19.60 5.67
N ASN A 121 22.05 19.81 5.26
CA ASN A 121 21.06 18.75 5.24
C ASN A 121 21.49 17.69 4.21
N ILE A 122 21.49 16.43 4.62
CA ILE A 122 21.80 15.29 3.75
C ILE A 122 20.64 14.30 3.78
N GLU A 123 20.60 13.39 2.81
CA GLU A 123 19.53 12.40 2.77
C GLU A 123 19.86 11.23 3.73
N PRO A 124 18.89 10.65 4.46
CA PRO A 124 19.11 9.46 5.27
C PRO A 124 19.82 8.31 4.53
N LEU A 125 19.52 8.11 3.24
CA LEU A 125 20.17 7.08 2.40
C LEU A 125 21.63 7.44 1.99
N ASP A 126 22.12 8.63 2.34
CA ASP A 126 23.55 8.97 2.22
C ASP A 126 24.34 8.39 3.36
N VAL A 127 23.71 8.36 4.54
CA VAL A 127 24.28 7.82 5.77
C VAL A 127 24.10 6.32 5.83
N ILE A 128 22.96 5.82 5.36
CA ILE A 128 22.54 4.43 5.51
C ILE A 128 22.48 3.76 4.14
N SER A 129 23.04 2.56 4.05
CA SER A 129 23.19 1.87 2.78
C SER A 129 23.18 0.36 2.91
N ASN A 130 23.15 -0.34 1.78
CA ASN A 130 23.13 -1.81 1.75
C ASN A 130 22.01 -2.36 2.63
N ILE A 131 20.82 -1.75 2.53
CA ILE A 131 19.66 -2.13 3.33
C ILE A 131 19.13 -3.42 2.74
N LYS A 132 19.26 -4.50 3.50
CA LYS A 132 18.76 -5.82 3.15
C LYS A 132 17.66 -6.21 4.12
N TYR A 133 16.62 -6.80 3.57
CA TYR A 133 15.53 -7.38 4.34
C TYR A 133 15.07 -8.66 3.65
N ASN A 134 14.91 -9.72 4.45
CA ASN A 134 14.42 -11.00 3.97
C ASN A 134 13.19 -11.41 4.79
N ALA A 135 12.01 -11.29 4.17
CA ALA A 135 10.73 -11.59 4.80
C ALA A 135 10.48 -13.09 4.95
N SER A 136 11.24 -13.96 4.27
CA SER A 136 10.93 -15.41 4.25
C SER A 136 10.97 -16.07 5.64
N LYS A 137 11.63 -15.41 6.61
CA LYS A 137 11.72 -15.82 8.01
C LYS A 137 10.79 -15.05 8.94
N ASP A 138 10.10 -14.02 8.46
CA ASP A 138 9.26 -13.15 9.25
C ASP A 138 7.79 -13.55 9.13
N SER A 139 7.20 -14.00 10.24
CA SER A 139 5.78 -14.35 10.31
C SER A 139 4.87 -13.13 10.09
N PHE A 140 5.42 -11.92 10.11
CA PHE A 140 4.68 -10.70 9.79
C PHE A 140 4.18 -10.67 8.34
N PHE A 141 5.00 -11.16 7.40
CA PHE A 141 4.71 -11.18 5.97
C PHE A 141 4.02 -12.47 5.50
N LYS A 142 4.05 -13.50 6.35
CA LYS A 142 3.25 -14.73 6.20
C LYS A 142 1.95 -14.68 7.00
N ARG A 143 1.15 -13.62 6.82
CA ARG A 143 -0.17 -13.53 7.44
C ARG A 143 -1.25 -13.58 6.39
N ASP A 144 -2.30 -14.32 6.71
CA ASP A 144 -3.55 -14.29 5.98
C ASP A 144 -4.22 -12.93 6.18
N PHE A 145 -4.25 -12.12 5.12
CA PHE A 145 -4.96 -10.85 5.14
C PHE A 145 -6.39 -11.05 4.70
N ASN A 146 -7.29 -11.17 5.69
CA ASN A 146 -8.73 -11.31 5.45
C ASN A 146 -9.38 -9.95 5.34
N SER A 147 -9.84 -9.62 4.13
CA SER A 147 -10.62 -8.41 3.87
C SER A 147 -11.95 -8.80 3.25
N SER A 148 -13.04 -8.53 3.97
CA SER A 148 -14.40 -8.62 3.44
C SER A 148 -14.95 -7.24 3.12
N LEU A 149 -15.59 -7.14 1.96
CA LEU A 149 -16.38 -5.98 1.61
C LEU A 149 -17.79 -6.45 1.33
N LYS A 150 -18.75 -6.07 2.18
CA LYS A 150 -20.16 -6.46 2.04
C LYS A 150 -20.26 -7.95 1.74
N TRP A 151 -19.62 -8.79 2.57
CA TRP A 151 -19.60 -10.24 2.46
C TRP A 151 -20.10 -10.83 3.76
N LYS A 152 -21.10 -11.72 3.67
CA LYS A 152 -21.69 -12.36 4.84
C LYS A 152 -20.64 -13.24 5.51
N GLU A 153 -20.47 -13.07 6.82
CA GLU A 153 -19.61 -13.96 7.59
C GLU A 153 -20.18 -15.38 7.58
N THR A 154 -19.41 -16.31 7.01
CA THR A 154 -19.69 -17.74 7.02
C THR A 154 -18.44 -18.50 7.46
N PRO A 155 -18.56 -19.77 7.91
CA PRO A 155 -17.39 -20.57 8.31
C PRO A 155 -16.36 -20.74 7.19
N ASP A 156 -16.82 -20.78 5.93
CA ASP A 156 -15.93 -20.78 4.75
C ASP A 156 -16.48 -19.86 3.65
N PRO A 157 -15.98 -18.60 3.56
CA PRO A 157 -16.46 -17.64 2.58
C PRO A 157 -16.24 -18.08 1.13
N PHE A 158 -15.34 -19.04 0.87
CA PHE A 158 -15.07 -19.57 -0.47
C PHE A 158 -16.07 -20.65 -0.90
N PHE A 159 -16.84 -21.23 0.04
CA PHE A 159 -17.79 -22.32 -0.26
C PHE A 159 -19.24 -21.85 -0.23
N ASP A 160 -19.66 -21.16 0.84
CA ASP A 160 -21.06 -20.75 1.05
C ASP A 160 -21.22 -19.23 1.25
N GLY A 161 -20.11 -18.49 1.23
CA GLY A 161 -20.09 -17.05 1.33
C GLY A 161 -20.87 -16.38 0.20
N ARG A 162 -21.67 -15.38 0.57
CA ARG A 162 -22.39 -14.50 -0.37
C ARG A 162 -22.19 -13.05 0.05
N PRO A 163 -22.25 -12.10 -0.89
CA PRO A 163 -22.23 -10.70 -0.52
C PRO A 163 -23.47 -10.33 0.33
N GLU A 164 -23.26 -9.46 1.30
CA GLU A 164 -24.34 -8.84 2.08
C GLU A 164 -25.16 -7.94 1.17
N TYR A 165 -26.49 -8.06 1.27
CA TYR A 165 -27.38 -7.16 0.57
C TYR A 165 -27.24 -5.73 1.10
N ILE A 166 -27.00 -4.82 0.19
CA ILE A 166 -27.18 -3.38 0.36
C ILE A 166 -28.62 -3.11 -0.02
N ASN A 167 -29.40 -2.62 0.95
CA ASN A 167 -30.74 -2.09 0.68
C ASN A 167 -30.53 -0.65 0.17
N PRO A 168 -30.81 -0.31 -1.10
CA PRO A 168 -31.15 1.06 -1.44
C PRO A 168 -32.38 1.47 -0.61
N GLU A 169 -32.72 2.76 -0.57
CA GLU A 169 -33.83 3.32 0.24
C GLU A 169 -35.23 2.71 -0.05
N ASN A 170 -35.32 1.70 -0.92
CA ASN A 170 -36.54 1.04 -1.32
C ASN A 170 -36.46 -0.48 -1.05
N ASP A 171 -37.46 -1.04 -0.37
CA ASP A 171 -37.50 -2.45 0.05
C ASP A 171 -37.66 -3.47 -1.10
N TYR A 172 -37.93 -2.97 -2.31
CA TYR A 172 -38.17 -3.76 -3.51
C TYR A 172 -36.90 -4.26 -4.20
N MET A 173 -35.72 -3.87 -3.78
CA MET A 173 -34.50 -4.33 -4.44
C MET A 173 -33.33 -4.37 -3.47
N LYS A 174 -32.56 -5.44 -3.50
CA LYS A 174 -31.43 -5.71 -2.64
C LYS A 174 -30.28 -6.16 -3.51
N PHE A 175 -29.13 -5.52 -3.36
CA PHE A 175 -27.95 -5.87 -4.14
C PHE A 175 -26.82 -6.17 -3.20
N GLY A 176 -26.28 -7.38 -3.25
CA GLY A 176 -25.02 -7.68 -2.64
C GLY A 176 -23.95 -7.61 -3.71
N ALA A 177 -22.85 -6.93 -3.43
CA ALA A 177 -21.65 -7.20 -4.17
C ALA A 177 -20.47 -7.01 -3.26
N GLY A 178 -19.55 -7.95 -3.34
CA GLY A 178 -18.52 -8.06 -2.35
C GLY A 178 -17.38 -8.92 -2.80
N ALA A 179 -16.33 -8.85 -2.00
CA ALA A 179 -15.18 -9.70 -2.13
C ALA A 179 -14.72 -10.13 -0.74
N TYR A 180 -14.21 -11.34 -0.66
CA TYR A 180 -13.42 -11.83 0.45
C TYR A 180 -12.08 -12.28 -0.09
N ILE A 181 -10.99 -11.78 0.46
CA ILE A 181 -9.64 -12.07 -0.03
C ILE A 181 -8.82 -12.56 1.13
N ASN A 182 -8.03 -13.59 0.85
CA ASN A 182 -6.87 -13.96 1.61
C ASN A 182 -5.62 -13.76 0.72
N THR A 183 -4.57 -13.14 1.25
CA THR A 183 -3.32 -12.91 0.54
C THR A 183 -2.13 -13.09 1.47
N GLU A 184 -1.10 -13.77 0.98
CA GLU A 184 0.22 -13.91 1.59
C GLU A 184 1.25 -13.19 0.70
N VAL A 185 2.15 -12.40 1.31
CA VAL A 185 3.18 -11.65 0.58
C VAL A 185 4.54 -11.85 1.23
N SER A 186 5.45 -12.52 0.53
CA SER A 186 6.86 -12.59 0.93
C SER A 186 7.69 -11.56 0.16
N LEU A 187 8.48 -10.75 0.86
CA LEU A 187 9.34 -9.73 0.27
C LEU A 187 10.83 -9.98 0.55
N ASP A 188 11.65 -10.00 -0.49
CA ASP A 188 13.09 -9.87 -0.39
C ASP A 188 13.52 -8.52 -0.97
N PHE A 189 14.24 -7.73 -0.17
CA PHE A 189 14.68 -6.39 -0.53
C PHE A 189 16.18 -6.26 -0.30
N ASP A 190 16.91 -5.78 -1.30
CA ASP A 190 18.33 -5.43 -1.22
C ASP A 190 18.55 -4.09 -1.93
N LEU A 191 18.93 -3.08 -1.15
CA LEU A 191 19.20 -1.74 -1.64
C LEU A 191 20.64 -1.35 -1.35
N SER A 192 21.43 -1.29 -2.41
CA SER A 192 22.77 -0.71 -2.42
C SER A 192 22.86 0.42 -3.46
N LEU A 193 23.94 1.20 -3.44
CA LEU A 193 24.16 2.27 -4.42
C LEU A 193 24.21 1.79 -5.87
N LYS A 194 24.66 0.55 -6.07
CA LYS A 194 24.94 -0.01 -7.40
C LYS A 194 23.93 -1.07 -7.82
N ASN A 195 23.26 -1.66 -6.85
CA ASN A 195 22.34 -2.76 -7.06
C ASN A 195 21.08 -2.54 -6.25
N ILE A 196 19.94 -2.61 -6.91
CA ILE A 196 18.64 -2.63 -6.22
C ILE A 196 17.94 -3.87 -6.70
N SER A 197 17.62 -4.74 -5.77
CA SER A 197 16.70 -5.83 -6.00
C SER A 197 15.54 -5.76 -5.02
N MET A 198 14.35 -5.96 -5.56
CA MET A 198 13.15 -6.16 -4.77
C MET A 198 12.40 -7.30 -5.42
N THR A 199 12.17 -8.37 -4.68
CA THR A 199 11.39 -9.51 -5.11
C THR A 199 10.21 -9.66 -4.18
N ALA A 200 9.00 -9.58 -4.74
CA ALA A 200 7.76 -9.85 -4.05
C ALA A 200 7.19 -11.15 -4.60
N HIS A 201 6.90 -12.10 -3.72
CA HIS A 201 6.17 -13.30 -4.00
C HIS A 201 4.78 -13.17 -3.36
N ILE A 202 3.75 -13.21 -4.19
CA ILE A 202 2.37 -12.91 -3.81
C ILE A 202 1.53 -14.14 -4.10
N GLN A 203 0.89 -14.67 -3.06
CA GLN A 203 -0.13 -15.71 -3.19
C GLN A 203 -1.46 -15.15 -2.71
N THR A 204 -2.46 -15.16 -3.59
CA THR A 204 -3.77 -14.61 -3.31
C THR A 204 -4.83 -15.65 -3.62
N LYS A 205 -5.75 -15.85 -2.68
CA LYS A 205 -7.00 -16.55 -2.90
C LYS A 205 -8.14 -15.59 -2.59
N GLY A 206 -8.87 -15.18 -3.61
CA GLY A 206 -10.02 -14.29 -3.48
C GLY A 206 -11.29 -15.00 -3.90
N VAL A 207 -12.41 -14.63 -3.29
CA VAL A 207 -13.74 -14.85 -3.82
C VAL A 207 -14.39 -13.50 -4.00
N PHE A 208 -15.03 -13.29 -5.13
CA PHE A 208 -15.82 -12.10 -5.40
C PHE A 208 -17.13 -12.55 -6.01
N GLY A 209 -18.18 -11.79 -5.74
CA GLY A 209 -19.50 -12.14 -6.22
C GLY A 209 -20.47 -11.00 -6.11
N ALA A 210 -21.53 -11.13 -6.89
CA ALA A 210 -22.68 -10.26 -6.87
C ALA A 210 -23.93 -11.10 -6.65
N SER A 211 -24.79 -10.63 -5.76
CA SER A 211 -26.15 -11.07 -5.60
C SER A 211 -27.12 -9.94 -5.94
N ILE A 212 -28.19 -10.28 -6.65
CA ILE A 212 -29.28 -9.37 -6.94
C ILE A 212 -30.53 -10.07 -6.44
N ASN A 213 -31.23 -9.41 -5.53
CA ASN A 213 -32.55 -9.80 -5.07
C ASN A 213 -33.54 -8.68 -5.41
N ILE A 214 -34.43 -8.91 -6.35
CA ILE A 214 -35.48 -7.95 -6.74
C ILE A 214 -36.79 -8.47 -6.17
N SER A 215 -37.64 -7.58 -5.68
CA SER A 215 -38.99 -7.83 -5.18
C SER A 215 -39.91 -6.80 -5.83
N LEU A 216 -40.69 -7.17 -6.85
CA LEU A 216 -41.76 -6.39 -7.51
C LEU A 216 -41.62 -4.84 -7.48
N ALA A 217 -41.09 -4.24 -8.56
CA ALA A 217 -41.13 -2.79 -8.77
C ALA A 217 -41.38 -2.44 -10.25
N ASN A 218 -42.31 -1.50 -10.49
CA ASN A 218 -42.71 -1.04 -11.83
C ASN A 218 -41.97 0.22 -12.32
N ASP A 219 -40.92 0.67 -11.63
CA ASP A 219 -40.26 1.95 -11.89
C ASP A 219 -38.82 1.80 -12.38
N ALA A 220 -38.38 2.74 -13.23
CA ALA A 220 -37.00 2.86 -13.65
C ALA A 220 -36.14 3.39 -12.49
N PHE A 221 -35.04 2.70 -12.17
CA PHE A 221 -34.15 3.08 -11.07
C PHE A 221 -32.70 3.16 -11.53
N LYS A 222 -32.00 4.16 -11.02
CA LYS A 222 -30.56 4.36 -11.23
C LYS A 222 -29.85 4.19 -9.91
N MET A 223 -28.93 3.22 -9.82
CA MET A 223 -28.17 3.02 -8.58
C MET A 223 -27.17 4.17 -8.35
N PRO A 224 -26.85 4.48 -7.08
CA PRO A 224 -25.73 5.35 -6.77
C PRO A 224 -24.42 4.71 -7.24
N ASN A 225 -23.60 5.52 -7.93
CA ASN A 225 -22.35 5.06 -8.51
C ASN A 225 -21.27 4.92 -7.45
N THR A 226 -20.64 3.74 -7.41
CA THR A 226 -19.35 3.45 -6.75
C THR A 226 -19.38 3.29 -5.23
N PHE A 227 -18.81 2.19 -4.74
CA PHE A 227 -18.58 1.95 -3.31
C PHE A 227 -17.11 1.60 -3.04
N SER A 228 -16.30 2.60 -2.68
CA SER A 228 -14.89 2.37 -2.33
C SER A 228 -14.72 2.21 -0.82
N LYS A 229 -14.03 1.16 -0.38
CA LYS A 229 -13.57 1.02 1.01
C LYS A 229 -12.08 0.70 1.03
N ASN A 230 -11.25 1.71 1.25
CA ASN A 230 -9.84 1.49 1.51
C ASN A 230 -9.70 0.84 2.89
N ILE A 231 -9.20 -0.39 2.93
CA ILE A 231 -8.84 -1.07 4.17
C ILE A 231 -7.33 -0.95 4.30
N THR A 232 -6.87 0.18 4.82
CA THR A 232 -5.46 0.34 5.16
C THR A 232 -5.16 -0.61 6.32
N ILE A 233 -4.42 -1.67 6.04
CA ILE A 233 -3.78 -2.48 7.08
C ILE A 233 -2.36 -1.94 7.20
N PRO A 234 -2.05 -1.06 8.18
CA PRO A 234 -0.73 -0.49 8.32
C PRO A 234 0.22 -1.56 8.86
N ASN A 235 0.81 -2.33 7.94
CA ASN A 235 1.79 -3.34 8.26
C ASN A 235 3.11 -2.99 7.58
N GLY A 236 3.80 -2.00 8.16
CA GLY A 236 5.16 -1.68 7.79
C GLY A 236 6.14 -2.21 8.83
N LEU A 237 7.29 -2.71 8.38
CA LEU A 237 8.43 -2.89 9.26
C LEU A 237 9.26 -1.62 9.25
N SER A 238 9.72 -1.22 10.42
CA SER A 238 10.61 -0.08 10.55
C SER A 238 11.71 -0.33 11.56
N PHE A 239 12.84 0.31 11.34
CA PHE A 239 13.88 0.48 12.34
C PHE A 239 14.22 1.96 12.44
N SER A 240 14.79 2.37 13.57
CA SER A 240 15.17 3.75 13.81
C SER A 240 16.67 3.84 14.05
N ILE A 241 17.30 4.88 13.49
CA ILE A 241 18.71 5.19 13.70
C ILE A 241 18.74 6.57 14.34
N LEU A 242 19.06 6.60 15.65
CA LEU A 242 19.08 7.83 16.46
C LEU A 242 17.83 8.69 16.21
N GLY A 243 16.66 8.05 16.18
CA GLY A 243 15.37 8.69 16.01
C GLY A 243 14.89 8.83 14.56
N VAL A 244 15.77 8.74 13.55
CA VAL A 244 15.35 8.78 12.13
C VAL A 244 14.83 7.40 11.72
N ASN A 245 13.55 7.35 11.37
CA ASN A 245 12.88 6.10 11.03
C ASN A 245 13.11 5.73 9.57
N ILE A 246 13.55 4.48 9.35
CA ILE A 246 13.50 3.83 8.05
C ILE A 246 12.39 2.80 8.11
N ALA A 247 11.43 2.92 7.19
CA ALA A 247 10.25 2.09 7.16
C ALA A 247 10.01 1.52 5.76
N LEU A 248 9.85 0.21 5.70
CA LEU A 248 9.25 -0.49 4.58
C LEU A 248 7.76 -0.63 4.90
N LYS A 249 6.92 0.20 4.30
CA LYS A 249 5.48 0.18 4.52
C LYS A 249 4.80 -0.71 3.49
N THR A 250 3.82 -1.48 3.93
CA THR A 250 2.88 -2.14 3.03
C THR A 250 1.46 -1.72 3.36
N GLU A 251 0.68 -1.43 2.33
CA GLU A 251 -0.72 -1.07 2.42
C GLU A 251 -1.51 -1.94 1.44
N PHE A 252 -2.55 -2.61 1.94
CA PHE A 252 -3.51 -3.31 1.09
C PHE A 252 -4.67 -2.38 0.79
N PHE A 253 -5.23 -2.47 -0.40
CA PHE A 253 -6.45 -1.73 -0.74
C PHE A 253 -7.42 -2.59 -1.53
N SER A 254 -8.71 -2.28 -1.37
CA SER A 254 -9.80 -2.90 -2.10
C SER A 254 -10.79 -1.81 -2.51
N ILE A 255 -11.14 -1.77 -3.79
CA ILE A 255 -12.08 -0.78 -4.33
C ILE A 255 -13.12 -1.55 -5.13
N LEU A 256 -14.40 -1.39 -4.79
CA LEU A 256 -15.50 -1.91 -5.62
C LEU A 256 -16.15 -0.76 -6.39
N LYS A 257 -16.39 -0.98 -7.67
CA LYS A 257 -17.15 -0.04 -8.51
C LYS A 257 -18.26 -0.81 -9.20
N PHE A 258 -19.44 -0.20 -9.20
CA PHE A 258 -20.61 -0.71 -9.89
C PHE A 258 -21.11 0.39 -10.78
N ASP A 259 -21.27 0.08 -12.05
CA ASP A 259 -22.09 0.86 -12.97
C ASP A 259 -23.25 -0.04 -13.37
N THR A 260 -24.47 0.43 -13.10
CA THR A 260 -25.68 -0.36 -13.35
C THR A 260 -26.76 0.51 -13.95
N ASN A 261 -27.45 -0.02 -14.97
CA ASN A 261 -28.66 0.56 -15.53
C ASN A 261 -29.70 -0.56 -15.63
N PHE A 262 -30.83 -0.39 -14.93
CA PHE A 262 -31.91 -1.36 -14.88
C PHE A 262 -33.19 -0.79 -15.49
N TYR A 263 -33.84 -1.58 -16.35
CA TYR A 263 -35.15 -1.24 -16.90
C TYR A 263 -36.13 -2.41 -16.71
N ASN A 264 -37.19 -2.15 -15.93
CA ASN A 264 -38.44 -2.90 -15.80
C ASN A 264 -38.29 -4.39 -15.39
N VAL A 265 -38.54 -4.73 -14.11
CA VAL A 265 -38.49 -6.11 -13.60
C VAL A 265 -39.83 -6.51 -12.95
N PRO A 266 -40.64 -7.33 -13.64
CA PRO A 266 -42.01 -7.61 -13.22
C PRO A 266 -42.18 -8.72 -12.16
N GLU A 267 -41.12 -9.48 -11.84
CA GLU A 267 -41.17 -10.56 -10.84
C GLU A 267 -39.93 -10.55 -9.93
N SER A 268 -40.03 -11.20 -8.77
CA SER A 268 -38.90 -11.29 -7.86
C SER A 268 -37.81 -12.20 -8.41
N ILE A 269 -36.56 -11.74 -8.43
CA ILE A 269 -35.40 -12.49 -8.93
C ILE A 269 -34.37 -12.58 -7.82
N ASP A 270 -33.81 -13.77 -7.55
CA ASP A 270 -32.57 -13.94 -6.78
C ASP A 270 -31.48 -14.57 -7.67
N ILE A 271 -30.51 -13.75 -8.10
CA ILE A 271 -29.36 -14.20 -8.88
C ILE A 271 -28.12 -14.03 -8.01
N TYR A 272 -27.33 -15.10 -7.89
CA TYR A 272 -25.97 -15.03 -7.36
C TYR A 272 -24.97 -15.56 -8.40
N ARG A 273 -23.93 -14.77 -8.65
CA ARG A 273 -22.75 -15.17 -9.41
C ARG A 273 -21.52 -14.79 -8.60
N GLY A 274 -20.65 -15.75 -8.39
CA GLY A 274 -19.36 -15.52 -7.74
C GLY A 274 -18.27 -16.38 -8.37
N TYR A 275 -17.03 -15.96 -8.19
CA TYR A 275 -15.86 -16.64 -8.68
C TYR A 275 -14.78 -16.63 -7.61
N ILE A 276 -14.06 -17.74 -7.53
CA ILE A 276 -12.84 -17.91 -6.75
C ILE A 276 -11.67 -17.66 -7.71
N ILE A 277 -10.82 -16.71 -7.36
CA ILE A 277 -9.52 -16.51 -7.99
C ILE A 277 -8.46 -17.09 -7.08
N THR A 278 -7.58 -17.90 -7.66
CA THR A 278 -6.27 -18.21 -7.06
C THR A 278 -5.19 -17.65 -7.95
N MET A 279 -4.26 -16.90 -7.36
CA MET A 279 -3.13 -16.29 -8.04
C MET A 279 -1.86 -16.56 -7.24
N ASP A 280 -0.82 -17.03 -7.93
CA ASP A 280 0.54 -17.08 -7.42
C ASP A 280 1.45 -16.36 -8.42
N ARG A 281 2.15 -15.33 -7.93
CA ARG A 281 3.03 -14.52 -8.77
C ARG A 281 4.27 -14.05 -8.02
N THR A 282 5.42 -14.24 -8.68
CA THR A 282 6.69 -13.61 -8.30
C THR A 282 6.99 -12.45 -9.23
N ILE A 283 7.19 -11.27 -8.64
CA ILE A 283 7.62 -10.05 -9.32
C ILE A 283 8.97 -9.64 -8.74
N SER A 284 9.96 -9.48 -9.61
CA SER A 284 11.28 -9.01 -9.25
C SER A 284 11.64 -7.76 -10.04
N ILE A 285 12.13 -6.75 -9.35
CA ILE A 285 12.87 -5.64 -9.95
C ILE A 285 14.32 -5.90 -9.61
N ILE A 286 15.19 -5.98 -10.61
CA ILE A 286 16.63 -6.10 -10.40
C ILE A 286 17.30 -5.09 -11.33
N ASN A 287 17.95 -4.07 -10.75
CA ASN A 287 18.68 -3.05 -11.51
C ASN A 287 17.85 -2.38 -12.60
N GLY A 288 16.61 -2.03 -12.27
CA GLY A 288 15.67 -1.38 -13.18
C GLY A 288 15.10 -2.32 -14.24
N LYS A 289 15.49 -3.60 -14.24
CA LYS A 289 14.86 -4.62 -15.08
C LYS A 289 13.74 -5.28 -14.32
N PHE A 290 12.56 -5.25 -14.93
CA PHE A 290 11.41 -6.00 -14.48
C PHE A 290 11.55 -7.46 -14.94
N ILE A 291 11.57 -8.37 -13.98
CA ILE A 291 11.60 -9.82 -14.18
C ILE A 291 10.35 -10.37 -13.52
N SER A 292 9.52 -11.07 -14.28
CA SER A 292 8.33 -11.73 -13.73
C SER A 292 8.32 -13.16 -14.18
N GLN A 293 8.03 -14.05 -13.24
CA GLN A 293 7.70 -15.42 -13.57
C GLN A 293 6.28 -15.49 -14.16
N PRO A 294 5.95 -16.56 -14.91
CA PRO A 294 4.58 -16.85 -15.32
C PRO A 294 3.67 -16.89 -14.10
N THR A 295 2.49 -16.27 -14.20
CA THR A 295 1.50 -16.29 -13.13
C THR A 295 0.79 -17.64 -13.16
N LYS A 296 0.70 -18.33 -12.02
CA LYS A 296 -0.25 -19.42 -11.89
C LYS A 296 -1.57 -18.79 -11.50
N PHE A 297 -2.53 -18.86 -12.41
CA PHE A 297 -3.85 -18.26 -12.26
C PHE A 297 -4.90 -19.34 -12.44
N ASN A 298 -5.89 -19.35 -11.55
CA ASN A 298 -7.06 -20.21 -11.66
C ASN A 298 -8.31 -19.38 -11.33
N LEU A 299 -9.36 -19.57 -12.12
CA LEU A 299 -10.65 -18.92 -11.95
C LEU A 299 -11.72 -20.03 -11.92
N GLU A 300 -12.35 -20.20 -10.77
CA GLU A 300 -13.40 -21.19 -10.57
C GLU A 300 -14.71 -20.49 -10.25
N GLN A 301 -15.80 -20.90 -10.90
CA GLN A 301 -17.11 -20.36 -10.58
C GLN A 301 -17.61 -20.96 -9.26
N VAL A 302 -18.10 -20.12 -8.34
CA VAL A 302 -18.78 -20.57 -7.12
C VAL A 302 -20.13 -21.16 -7.51
N GLY A 303 -20.47 -22.32 -6.94
CA GLY A 303 -21.74 -22.99 -7.21
C GLY A 303 -22.95 -22.07 -6.98
N SER A 304 -23.66 -21.75 -8.04
CA SER A 304 -24.88 -20.93 -7.95
C SER A 304 -26.09 -21.82 -7.72
N LYS A 305 -26.73 -21.67 -6.56
CA LYS A 305 -28.14 -22.08 -6.39
C LYS A 305 -29.01 -20.91 -6.84
N SER A 306 -29.36 -20.89 -8.11
CA SER A 306 -30.33 -19.96 -8.66
C SER A 306 -31.59 -20.76 -8.95
N ASP A 307 -32.70 -20.45 -8.27
CA ASP A 307 -34.03 -20.99 -8.60
C ASP A 307 -34.53 -20.28 -9.86
N VAL A 308 -33.99 -20.72 -10.99
CA VAL A 308 -34.20 -20.12 -12.32
C VAL A 308 -35.54 -20.54 -12.94
N VAL A 309 -36.23 -21.50 -12.32
CA VAL A 309 -37.39 -22.18 -12.93
C VAL A 309 -38.65 -21.30 -12.97
N GLU A 310 -38.70 -20.18 -12.24
CA GLU A 310 -39.90 -19.31 -12.19
C GLU A 310 -39.83 -18.03 -13.06
N LEU A 311 -38.69 -17.67 -13.66
CA LEU A 311 -38.51 -16.43 -14.47
C LEU A 311 -39.33 -16.39 -15.79
N ALA A 312 -40.26 -17.35 -16.00
CA ALA A 312 -40.61 -17.77 -17.34
C ALA A 312 -41.64 -16.92 -18.10
N LYS A 313 -42.25 -15.92 -17.46
CA LYS A 313 -43.54 -15.40 -17.97
C LYS A 313 -43.69 -13.89 -18.11
N SER A 314 -42.67 -13.08 -17.86
CA SER A 314 -42.90 -11.62 -17.82
C SER A 314 -41.80 -10.69 -18.38
N PHE A 315 -40.71 -11.17 -18.97
CA PHE A 315 -39.58 -10.33 -19.44
C PHE A 315 -39.69 -9.74 -20.87
N ASP A 316 -40.87 -9.34 -21.34
CA ASP A 316 -40.97 -8.60 -22.61
C ASP A 316 -40.55 -7.13 -22.40
N GLY A 317 -39.33 -6.77 -22.83
CA GLY A 317 -38.81 -5.39 -22.83
C GLY A 317 -37.82 -5.03 -21.72
N SER A 318 -37.41 -5.99 -20.89
CA SER A 318 -36.40 -5.75 -19.85
C SER A 318 -34.99 -5.67 -20.43
N HIS A 319 -34.21 -4.72 -19.93
CA HIS A 319 -32.80 -4.53 -20.30
C HIS A 319 -31.95 -4.39 -19.04
N LEU A 320 -30.88 -5.18 -18.96
CA LEU A 320 -29.96 -5.21 -17.84
C LEU A 320 -28.54 -4.95 -18.33
N ILE A 321 -27.98 -3.80 -17.96
CA ILE A 321 -26.53 -3.57 -18.01
C ILE A 321 -26.01 -3.57 -16.58
N PHE A 322 -25.06 -4.46 -16.31
CA PHE A 322 -24.41 -4.57 -15.03
C PHE A 322 -22.90 -4.76 -15.24
N SER A 323 -22.09 -3.81 -14.78
CA SER A 323 -20.64 -3.88 -14.95
C SER A 323 -19.88 -3.68 -13.63
N PRO A 324 -19.86 -4.70 -12.74
CA PRO A 324 -19.05 -4.67 -11.54
C PRO A 324 -17.56 -4.72 -11.88
N SER A 325 -16.77 -3.95 -11.15
CA SER A 325 -15.32 -4.11 -11.09
C SER A 325 -14.84 -4.09 -9.65
N ALA A 326 -13.85 -4.92 -9.36
CA ALA A 326 -13.08 -4.83 -8.12
C ALA A 326 -11.65 -4.45 -8.46
N SER A 327 -10.98 -3.69 -7.61
CA SER A 327 -9.54 -3.45 -7.69
C SER A 327 -8.96 -3.83 -6.35
N LEU A 328 -8.06 -4.81 -6.36
CA LEU A 328 -7.44 -5.38 -5.20
C LEU A 328 -5.96 -5.18 -5.34
N GLY A 329 -5.31 -4.49 -4.41
CA GLY A 329 -3.91 -4.19 -4.57
C GLY A 329 -3.12 -4.15 -3.29
N ILE A 330 -1.81 -4.18 -3.48
CA ILE A 330 -0.81 -3.93 -2.46
C ILE A 330 0.08 -2.79 -2.93
N ASP A 331 0.27 -1.81 -2.07
CA ASP A 331 1.27 -0.77 -2.18
C ASP A 331 2.43 -1.10 -1.23
N ILE A 332 3.65 -1.02 -1.73
CA ILE A 332 4.87 -1.18 -0.95
C ILE A 332 5.69 0.09 -1.11
N SER A 333 6.08 0.72 0.00
CA SER A 333 6.90 1.92 -0.03
C SER A 333 8.11 1.82 0.88
N LEU A 334 9.23 2.40 0.45
CA LEU A 334 10.39 2.63 1.31
C LEU A 334 10.43 4.12 1.68
N ASN A 335 10.39 4.37 2.98
CA ASN A 335 10.46 5.70 3.56
C ASN A 335 11.73 5.77 4.43
N ALA A 336 12.45 6.88 4.37
CA ALA A 336 13.49 7.20 5.34
C ALA A 336 13.29 8.64 5.81
N GLY A 337 13.08 8.81 7.11
CA GLY A 337 12.52 10.01 7.69
C GLY A 337 11.13 10.33 7.12
N LEU A 338 10.91 11.59 6.75
CA LEU A 338 9.65 12.03 6.13
C LEU A 338 9.60 11.80 4.61
N LYS A 339 10.69 11.34 3.99
CA LYS A 339 10.78 11.20 2.55
C LYS A 339 10.48 9.77 2.10
N GLN A 340 9.64 9.65 1.08
CA GLN A 340 9.41 8.40 0.36
C GLN A 340 10.37 8.29 -0.82
N TYR A 341 11.11 7.19 -0.89
CA TYR A 341 12.13 6.96 -1.92
C TYR A 341 11.66 6.02 -3.01
N ILE A 342 10.83 5.04 -2.63
CA ILE A 342 10.28 4.03 -3.52
C ILE A 342 8.80 3.87 -3.18
N SER A 343 7.98 3.73 -4.22
CA SER A 343 6.62 3.23 -4.17
C SER A 343 6.44 2.21 -5.27
N THR A 344 5.83 1.09 -4.96
CA THR A 344 5.34 0.16 -5.98
C THR A 344 3.91 -0.22 -5.64
N SER A 345 3.08 -0.40 -6.65
CA SER A 345 1.73 -0.92 -6.51
C SER A 345 1.57 -2.15 -7.39
N ILE A 346 0.93 -3.19 -6.87
CA ILE A 346 0.50 -4.35 -7.66
C ILE A 346 -1.00 -4.48 -7.45
N THR A 347 -1.78 -4.48 -8.52
CA THR A 347 -3.24 -4.40 -8.45
C THR A 347 -3.89 -5.40 -9.40
N LEU A 348 -4.69 -6.31 -8.87
CA LEU A 348 -5.56 -7.18 -9.62
C LEU A 348 -6.91 -6.49 -9.82
N VAL A 349 -7.39 -6.44 -11.07
CA VAL A 349 -8.62 -5.75 -11.44
C VAL A 349 -9.52 -6.72 -12.20
N PRO A 350 -10.30 -7.56 -11.51
CA PRO A 350 -11.39 -8.29 -12.14
C PRO A 350 -12.51 -7.33 -12.51
N ARG A 351 -12.99 -7.46 -13.74
CA ARG A 351 -14.14 -6.76 -14.31
C ARG A 351 -15.06 -7.83 -14.87
N ILE A 352 -16.35 -7.65 -14.66
CA ILE A 352 -17.33 -8.42 -15.42
C ILE A 352 -18.26 -7.43 -16.06
N PHE A 353 -18.43 -7.54 -17.36
CA PHE A 353 -19.44 -6.80 -18.08
C PHE A 353 -20.58 -7.75 -18.44
N PHE A 354 -21.79 -7.37 -18.08
CA PHE A 354 -23.03 -8.02 -18.45
C PHE A 354 -23.91 -7.04 -19.21
N GLU A 355 -24.34 -7.44 -20.39
CA GLU A 355 -25.40 -6.77 -21.14
C GLU A 355 -26.39 -7.83 -21.60
N MET A 356 -27.62 -7.74 -21.09
CA MET A 356 -28.65 -8.74 -21.30
C MET A 356 -29.95 -8.06 -21.73
N SER A 357 -30.56 -8.63 -22.76
CA SER A 357 -31.82 -8.18 -23.32
C SER A 357 -32.72 -9.37 -23.62
N PHE A 358 -34.01 -9.12 -23.76
CA PHE A 358 -34.91 -10.13 -24.29
C PHE A 358 -34.88 -10.10 -25.82
N ASN A 359 -34.54 -11.23 -26.44
CA ASN A 359 -34.57 -11.38 -27.89
C ASN A 359 -35.22 -12.72 -28.26
N LYS A 360 -36.51 -12.68 -28.66
CA LYS A 360 -37.29 -13.87 -29.05
C LYS A 360 -36.75 -14.60 -30.28
N GLU A 361 -36.00 -13.91 -31.13
CA GLU A 361 -35.44 -14.47 -32.37
C GLU A 361 -34.18 -15.28 -32.08
N GLN A 362 -33.38 -14.84 -31.09
CA GLN A 362 -32.11 -15.47 -30.72
C GLN A 362 -32.27 -16.48 -29.57
N CYS A 363 -33.14 -16.20 -28.60
CA CYS A 363 -33.39 -17.06 -27.45
C CYS A 363 -34.89 -17.29 -27.24
N ARG A 364 -35.28 -18.54 -26.99
CA ARG A 364 -36.68 -18.86 -26.66
C ARG A 364 -37.05 -18.22 -25.32
N ALA A 365 -38.25 -17.66 -25.20
CA ALA A 365 -38.75 -17.26 -23.89
C ALA A 365 -38.67 -18.46 -22.93
N PRO A 366 -38.11 -18.28 -21.72
CA PRO A 366 -37.84 -17.02 -21.03
C PRO A 366 -36.37 -16.61 -20.93
N TYR A 367 -35.57 -17.01 -21.88
CA TYR A 367 -34.12 -16.83 -21.82
C TYR A 367 -33.73 -15.40 -22.18
N LEU A 368 -32.76 -14.85 -21.45
CA LEU A 368 -32.13 -13.58 -21.77
C LEU A 368 -30.99 -13.83 -22.75
N TYR A 369 -30.95 -13.03 -23.81
CA TYR A 369 -29.90 -13.01 -24.81
C TYR A 369 -28.95 -11.86 -24.52
N GLY A 370 -27.65 -12.13 -24.58
CA GLY A 370 -26.69 -11.05 -24.48
C GLY A 370 -25.27 -11.52 -24.32
N TYR A 371 -24.47 -10.63 -23.74
CA TYR A 371 -23.02 -10.74 -23.74
C TYR A 371 -22.50 -10.75 -22.30
N ILE A 372 -21.55 -11.66 -22.04
CA ILE A 372 -20.81 -11.71 -20.78
C ILE A 372 -19.33 -11.68 -21.12
N ASN A 373 -18.64 -10.65 -20.61
CA ASN A 373 -17.19 -10.52 -20.76
C ASN A 373 -16.53 -10.33 -19.40
N PRO A 374 -16.17 -11.45 -18.75
CA PRO A 374 -15.28 -11.42 -17.61
C PRO A 374 -13.84 -11.19 -18.11
N ARG A 375 -13.18 -10.22 -17.48
CA ARG A 375 -11.79 -9.85 -17.73
C ARG A 375 -11.06 -9.66 -16.42
N VAL A 376 -9.81 -10.10 -16.35
CA VAL A 376 -8.94 -9.88 -15.21
C VAL A 376 -7.65 -9.25 -15.68
N ASP A 377 -7.42 -8.00 -15.27
CA ASP A 377 -6.15 -7.31 -15.50
C ASP A 377 -5.27 -7.39 -14.24
N LEU A 378 -3.96 -7.47 -14.44
CA LEU A 378 -2.97 -7.18 -13.42
C LEU A 378 -2.25 -5.89 -13.80
N LEU A 379 -2.26 -4.91 -12.91
CA LEU A 379 -1.57 -3.65 -13.05
C LEU A 379 -0.38 -3.63 -12.10
N TYR A 380 0.73 -3.10 -12.57
CA TYR A 380 1.92 -2.87 -11.79
C TYR A 380 2.38 -1.44 -12.03
N ASN A 381 2.66 -0.71 -10.95
CA ASN A 381 3.31 0.59 -11.03
C ASN A 381 4.52 0.63 -10.10
N PHE A 382 5.52 1.37 -10.50
CA PHE A 382 6.72 1.67 -9.72
C PHE A 382 7.06 3.13 -9.92
N SER A 383 7.27 3.85 -8.83
CA SER A 383 7.51 5.30 -8.83
C SER A 383 8.88 5.71 -9.37
N GLY A 384 9.75 4.74 -9.65
CA GLY A 384 11.18 5.01 -9.82
C GLY A 384 11.91 5.07 -8.49
N PHE A 385 13.23 5.20 -8.56
CA PHE A 385 14.10 5.40 -7.40
C PHE A 385 15.08 6.54 -7.67
N LYS A 386 14.98 7.59 -6.84
CA LYS A 386 15.71 8.84 -7.01
C LYS A 386 16.51 9.25 -5.76
N PRO A 387 17.52 8.46 -5.33
CA PRO A 387 18.38 8.86 -4.23
C PRO A 387 19.23 10.05 -4.66
N LEU A 388 19.54 10.97 -3.74
CA LEU A 388 20.47 12.08 -4.01
C LEU A 388 20.09 13.00 -5.17
N GLY A 389 18.82 12.99 -5.60
CA GLY A 389 18.38 13.73 -6.78
C GLY A 389 18.80 13.12 -8.12
N PHE A 390 19.45 11.95 -8.13
CA PHE A 390 19.80 11.22 -9.34
C PHE A 390 18.73 10.17 -9.67
N ASN A 391 18.32 10.09 -10.93
CA ASN A 391 17.45 9.01 -11.40
C ASN A 391 18.27 7.72 -11.53
N VAL A 392 18.26 6.89 -10.49
CA VAL A 392 18.87 5.55 -10.54
C VAL A 392 17.94 4.58 -11.27
N MET A 393 16.62 4.75 -11.09
CA MET A 393 15.60 4.01 -11.84
C MET A 393 14.44 4.92 -12.20
N GLU A 394 14.01 4.85 -13.46
CA GLU A 394 12.83 5.57 -13.92
C GLU A 394 11.53 4.89 -13.45
N PRO A 395 10.44 5.66 -13.30
CA PRO A 395 9.12 5.10 -13.08
C PRO A 395 8.74 4.13 -14.20
N MET A 396 8.02 3.07 -13.85
CA MET A 396 7.51 2.11 -14.83
C MET A 396 6.11 1.65 -14.45
N GLY A 397 5.30 1.37 -15.47
CA GLY A 397 3.97 0.82 -15.31
C GLY A 397 3.76 -0.30 -16.34
N LYS A 398 3.04 -1.34 -15.96
CA LYS A 398 2.68 -2.43 -16.87
C LYS A 398 1.32 -3.00 -16.54
N ILE A 399 0.57 -3.32 -17.59
CA ILE A 399 -0.73 -3.97 -17.50
C ILE A 399 -0.60 -5.31 -18.21
N TRP A 400 -1.02 -6.38 -17.55
CA TRP A 400 -1.18 -7.70 -18.15
C TRP A 400 -2.66 -8.06 -18.14
N ASN A 401 -3.19 -8.42 -19.30
CA ASN A 401 -4.44 -9.15 -19.37
C ASN A 401 -4.15 -10.60 -18.95
N LEU A 402 -4.63 -11.00 -17.77
CA LEU A 402 -4.43 -12.37 -17.26
C LEU A 402 -5.49 -13.32 -17.81
N TYR A 403 -6.68 -12.79 -18.03
CA TYR A 403 -7.83 -13.53 -18.51
C TYR A 403 -8.78 -12.57 -19.21
N GLU A 404 -9.29 -13.00 -20.34
CA GLU A 404 -10.36 -12.34 -21.06
C GLU A 404 -11.16 -13.44 -21.73
N PHE A 405 -12.45 -13.47 -21.42
CA PHE A 405 -13.37 -14.41 -22.05
C PHE A 405 -14.39 -13.60 -22.80
N HIS A 406 -14.49 -13.85 -24.10
CA HIS A 406 -15.50 -13.24 -24.94
C HIS A 406 -16.49 -14.34 -25.28
N HIS A 407 -17.66 -14.24 -24.66
CA HIS A 407 -18.81 -15.00 -25.14
C HIS A 407 -19.82 -14.02 -25.69
N ASP A 408 -19.72 -13.86 -27.00
CA ASP A 408 -20.77 -13.27 -27.80
C ASP A 408 -21.97 -14.22 -27.70
N ASP A 409 -23.13 -13.67 -27.36
CA ASP A 409 -24.44 -14.29 -27.59
C ASP A 409 -24.75 -15.54 -26.76
N VAL A 410 -24.96 -15.36 -25.45
CA VAL A 410 -25.47 -16.40 -24.55
C VAL A 410 -26.97 -16.30 -24.31
N CYS A 411 -27.66 -17.44 -24.39
CA CYS A 411 -28.99 -17.61 -23.80
C CYS A 411 -28.86 -18.05 -22.34
N LEU A 412 -29.03 -17.12 -21.39
CA LEU A 412 -29.09 -17.50 -19.98
C LEU A 412 -30.33 -18.32 -19.68
N PHE A 413 -30.18 -19.35 -18.83
CA PHE A 413 -31.24 -20.19 -18.25
C PHE A 413 -31.76 -21.39 -19.07
N GLY A 414 -31.17 -21.68 -20.24
CA GLY A 414 -31.48 -22.89 -21.02
C GLY A 414 -30.95 -24.18 -20.38
N SER A 415 -31.80 -25.21 -20.27
CA SER A 415 -31.44 -26.53 -19.72
C SER A 415 -30.90 -27.53 -20.75
N ARG A 416 -30.28 -27.07 -21.84
CA ARG A 416 -29.74 -27.98 -22.87
C ARG A 416 -28.24 -27.84 -23.02
N ASP A 417 -27.57 -28.97 -22.79
CA ASP A 417 -26.32 -29.40 -23.39
C ASP A 417 -25.70 -28.41 -24.39
N ASN A 418 -24.73 -27.62 -23.93
CA ASN A 418 -23.71 -27.03 -24.80
C ASN A 418 -22.63 -28.06 -25.20
N SER A 419 -22.87 -29.36 -24.97
CA SER A 419 -21.94 -30.44 -25.32
C SER A 419 -21.89 -30.78 -26.82
N GLU A 420 -22.78 -30.22 -27.66
CA GLU A 420 -22.78 -30.49 -29.11
C GLU A 420 -22.10 -29.42 -29.98
N ASN A 421 -21.74 -28.24 -29.47
CA ASN A 421 -20.93 -27.26 -30.22
C ASN A 421 -19.50 -27.05 -29.68
N LEU A 422 -19.10 -27.79 -28.64
CA LEU A 422 -17.75 -27.74 -28.04
C LEU A 422 -16.77 -28.77 -28.64
N LYS A 423 -17.08 -29.36 -29.80
CA LYS A 423 -16.26 -30.40 -30.45
C LYS A 423 -15.55 -29.99 -31.75
N SER A 424 -15.56 -28.72 -32.14
CA SER A 424 -14.89 -28.32 -33.39
C SER A 424 -14.02 -27.08 -33.29
N GLU A 425 -13.33 -26.85 -32.17
CA GLU A 425 -12.16 -25.95 -32.12
C GLU A 425 -11.33 -26.23 -30.85
N LEU A 426 -10.54 -27.30 -30.93
CA LEU A 426 -9.30 -27.51 -30.16
C LEU A 426 -8.25 -28.05 -31.13
#